data_AF-A0A7S3DPF3-F1
#
_entry.id   AF-A0A7S3DPF3-F1
#
_cell.length_a   1.000
_cell.length_b   1.000
_cell.length_c   1.000
_cell.angle_alpha   90.00
_cell.angle_beta   90.00
_cell.angle_gamma   90.00
#
_symmetry.space_group_name_H-M   'P 1'
#
loop_
_entity.id
_entity.type
_entity.pdbx_description
1 polymer ?
#
loop_
_entity_poly.entity_id
_entity_poly.type
_entity_poly.pdbx_seq_one_letter_code
_entity_poly.pdbx_strand_id
1 'polypeptide(L)'
;KLQKLADLLRQSRRTVLYTGAGISRAAGIGMAARGGGGGDTAVKKRKSVSVTARPTITHHALTALWRAGWIHDWVQQNHDGLPQKAGFPQECINEIHGSWYDPSNPVVKYSGQLKSRECAWMEEQAQGADLVLVLGTSLGGLTADSVATLAADRSR
;
A
#
# COMPACT_ATOMS: atom_id res chain seq x y z
N LYS A 1 5.56 -6.88 21.63
CA LYS A 1 5.42 -6.74 20.16
C LYS A 1 5.67 -5.30 19.70
N LEU A 2 4.93 -4.29 20.20
CA LEU A 2 5.14 -2.88 19.81
C LEU A 2 6.52 -2.33 20.15
N GLN A 3 7.08 -2.66 21.32
CA GLN A 3 8.45 -2.24 21.66
C GLN A 3 9.46 -2.76 20.64
N LYS A 4 9.39 -4.06 20.31
CA LYS A 4 10.26 -4.66 19.30
C LYS A 4 10.12 -3.99 17.92
N LEU A 5 8.90 -3.63 17.51
CA LEU A 5 8.68 -2.87 16.28
C LEU A 5 9.35 -1.48 16.35
N ALA A 6 9.21 -0.78 17.48
CA ALA A 6 9.87 0.51 17.67
C ALA A 6 11.39 0.38 17.62
N ASP A 7 11.96 -0.68 18.19
CA ASP A 7 13.40 -0.93 18.17
C ASP A 7 13.89 -1.27 16.75
N LEU A 8 13.11 -2.03 15.97
CA LEU A 8 13.41 -2.30 14.56
C LEU A 8 13.38 -1.03 13.71
N LEU A 9 12.35 -0.18 13.89
CA LEU A 9 12.25 1.12 13.23
C LEU A 9 13.46 2.01 13.54
N ARG A 10 13.96 1.99 14.79
CA ARG A 10 15.14 2.77 15.18
C ARG A 10 16.44 2.28 14.57
N GLN A 11 16.53 0.99 14.28
CA GLN A 11 17.74 0.36 13.72
C GLN A 11 17.77 0.37 12.20
N SER A 12 16.60 0.41 11.56
CA SER A 12 16.46 0.43 10.11
C SER A 12 17.01 1.72 9.53
N ARG A 13 17.84 1.58 8.48
CA ARG A 13 18.32 2.67 7.64
C ARG A 13 17.36 3.00 6.51
N ARG A 14 16.57 2.01 6.06
CA ARG A 14 15.57 2.19 5.00
C ARG A 14 14.36 1.31 5.24
N THR A 15 13.36 1.89 5.90
CA THR A 15 12.05 1.26 6.10
C THR A 15 11.09 1.54 4.95
N VAL A 16 10.49 0.49 4.41
CA VAL A 16 9.46 0.54 3.36
C VAL A 16 8.11 0.04 3.88
N LEU A 17 7.04 0.72 3.52
CA LEU A 17 5.67 0.27 3.79
C LEU A 17 5.13 -0.57 2.65
N TYR A 18 4.38 -1.61 2.98
CA TYR A 18 3.59 -2.37 2.02
C TYR A 18 2.16 -2.51 2.54
N THR A 19 1.20 -1.83 1.91
CA THR A 19 -0.16 -1.75 2.46
C THR A 19 -1.27 -2.05 1.47
N GLY A 20 -2.35 -2.64 1.98
CA GLY A 20 -3.55 -2.96 1.20
C GLY A 20 -4.86 -2.48 1.82
N ALA A 21 -5.99 -3.02 1.35
CA ALA A 21 -7.31 -2.43 1.59
C ALA A 21 -7.72 -2.35 3.07
N GLY A 22 -7.09 -3.15 3.93
CA GLY A 22 -7.37 -3.19 5.36
C GLY A 22 -7.12 -1.85 6.07
N ILE A 23 -6.13 -1.05 5.62
CA ILE A 23 -5.86 0.26 6.24
C ILE A 23 -6.89 1.34 5.90
N SER A 24 -7.70 1.10 4.86
CA SER A 24 -8.72 2.03 4.33
C SER A 24 -10.15 1.67 4.76
N ARG A 25 -10.36 0.52 5.42
CA ARG A 25 -11.70 0.06 5.83
C ARG A 25 -12.43 1.06 6.74
N ALA A 26 -11.71 1.69 7.67
CA ALA A 26 -12.28 2.68 8.59
C ALA A 26 -12.69 4.00 7.86
N ALA A 27 -12.19 4.24 6.65
CA ALA A 27 -12.61 5.35 5.80
C ALA A 27 -13.85 5.03 4.94
N GLY A 28 -14.47 3.86 5.12
CA GLY A 28 -15.62 3.42 4.33
C GLY A 28 -15.26 2.87 2.94
N ILE A 29 -13.96 2.64 2.67
CA ILE A 29 -13.50 2.03 1.42
C ILE A 29 -13.55 0.50 1.59
N GLY A 30 -14.44 -0.15 0.83
CA GLY A 30 -14.57 -1.61 0.82
C GLY A 30 -13.36 -2.31 0.18
N MET A 31 -13.21 -3.61 0.42
CA MET A 31 -12.13 -4.40 -0.20
C MET A 31 -12.36 -4.49 -1.71
N ALA A 32 -11.54 -3.79 -2.49
CA ALA A 32 -11.50 -3.98 -3.93
C ALA A 32 -10.59 -5.16 -4.27
N ALA A 33 -11.13 -6.38 -4.24
CA ALA A 33 -10.75 -7.52 -5.11
C ALA A 33 -11.32 -8.86 -4.57
N ARG A 34 -12.49 -9.26 -5.07
CA ARG A 34 -12.74 -10.66 -5.48
C ARG A 34 -13.39 -10.61 -6.85
N GLY A 35 -12.58 -10.79 -7.88
CA GLY A 35 -13.08 -11.16 -9.20
C GLY A 35 -13.30 -12.67 -9.21
N GLY A 36 -14.55 -13.11 -9.29
CA GLY A 36 -14.95 -14.51 -9.39
C GLY A 36 -16.40 -14.68 -8.94
N GLY A 37 -17.29 -15.08 -9.85
CA GLY A 37 -18.75 -14.95 -9.73
C GLY A 37 -19.40 -15.65 -8.54
N GLY A 38 -20.54 -15.10 -8.11
CA GLY A 38 -21.44 -15.72 -7.13
C GLY A 38 -22.50 -14.78 -6.60
N GLY A 39 -23.66 -14.75 -7.27
CA GLY A 39 -25.00 -14.60 -6.68
C GLY A 39 -25.31 -13.40 -5.76
N ASP A 40 -25.92 -12.39 -6.38
CA ASP A 40 -27.08 -11.62 -5.90
C ASP A 40 -27.21 -11.26 -4.39
N THR A 41 -27.07 -9.98 -4.07
CA THR A 41 -28.12 -9.20 -3.40
C THR A 41 -27.75 -7.71 -3.35
N ALA A 42 -28.64 -6.91 -3.89
CA ALA A 42 -28.69 -5.45 -3.80
C ALA A 42 -27.58 -4.68 -4.54
N VAL A 43 -27.88 -4.37 -5.81
CA VAL A 43 -27.39 -3.17 -6.51
C VAL A 43 -27.87 -1.91 -5.77
N LYS A 44 -27.29 -1.63 -4.59
CA LYS A 44 -27.42 -0.32 -3.94
C LYS A 44 -26.34 0.58 -4.53
N LYS A 45 -26.77 1.43 -5.46
CA LYS A 45 -26.19 2.74 -5.84
C LYS A 45 -24.81 2.98 -5.20
N ARG A 46 -23.72 2.64 -5.90
CA ARG A 46 -22.35 3.05 -5.54
C ARG A 46 -22.22 4.57 -5.72
N LYS A 47 -22.86 5.36 -4.85
CA LYS A 47 -22.65 6.81 -4.76
C LYS A 47 -21.25 7.04 -4.20
N SER A 48 -20.34 7.59 -5.02
CA SER A 48 -19.34 8.62 -4.67
C SER A 48 -18.48 8.54 -3.38
N VAL A 49 -18.50 7.46 -2.59
CA VAL A 49 -17.76 7.38 -1.31
C VAL A 49 -16.24 7.44 -1.50
N SER A 50 -15.75 6.96 -2.65
CA SER A 50 -14.32 6.79 -2.91
C SER A 50 -13.56 8.12 -3.06
N VAL A 51 -14.17 9.15 -3.67
CA VAL A 51 -13.51 10.45 -3.89
C VAL A 51 -13.50 11.30 -2.61
N THR A 52 -14.57 11.22 -1.80
CA THR A 52 -14.73 12.01 -0.57
C THR A 52 -14.12 11.34 0.67
N ALA A 53 -13.62 10.11 0.54
CA ALA A 53 -13.00 9.40 1.66
C ALA A 53 -11.81 10.19 2.22
N ARG A 54 -11.75 10.25 3.56
CA ARG A 54 -10.66 10.87 4.32
C ARG A 54 -9.66 9.81 4.78
N PRO A 55 -8.38 10.16 4.92
CA PRO A 55 -7.39 9.23 5.44
C PRO A 55 -7.76 8.72 6.84
N THR A 56 -7.38 7.48 7.14
CA THR A 56 -7.57 6.89 8.47
C THR A 56 -6.43 7.32 9.42
N ILE A 57 -6.59 7.03 10.72
CA ILE A 57 -5.52 7.25 11.70
C ILE A 57 -4.22 6.54 11.30
N THR A 58 -4.31 5.37 10.67
CA THR A 58 -3.14 4.64 10.15
C THR A 58 -2.41 5.45 9.09
N HIS A 59 -3.12 6.06 8.14
CA HIS A 59 -2.49 6.88 7.10
C HIS A 59 -1.77 8.10 7.70
N HIS A 60 -2.41 8.78 8.65
CA HIS A 60 -1.80 9.92 9.35
C HIS A 60 -0.59 9.51 10.19
N ALA A 61 -0.66 8.38 10.91
CA ALA A 61 0.45 7.86 11.70
C ALA A 61 1.66 7.49 10.82
N LEU A 62 1.43 6.81 9.70
CA LEU A 62 2.48 6.47 8.74
C LEU A 62 3.11 7.72 8.11
N THR A 63 2.30 8.73 7.80
CA THR A 63 2.80 10.03 7.33
C THR A 63 3.63 10.75 8.39
N ALA A 64 3.21 10.71 9.66
CA ALA A 64 3.97 11.30 10.76
C ALA A 64 5.32 10.60 10.97
N LEU A 65 5.37 9.27 10.83
CA LEU A 65 6.60 8.49 10.89
C LEU A 65 7.56 8.81 9.73
N TRP A 66 7.05 9.00 8.51
CA TRP A 66 7.85 9.49 7.39
C TRP A 66 8.42 10.89 7.64
N ARG A 67 7.59 11.84 8.12
CA ARG A 67 8.06 13.19 8.50
C ARG A 67 9.16 13.17 9.55
N ALA A 68 9.14 12.17 10.43
CA ALA A 68 10.15 11.98 11.47
C ALA A 68 11.37 11.17 10.99
N GLY A 69 11.44 10.78 9.71
CA GLY A 69 12.58 10.08 9.11
C GLY A 69 12.62 8.56 9.36
N TRP A 70 11.55 7.97 9.89
CA TRP A 70 11.51 6.52 10.20
C TRP A 70 10.96 5.66 9.07
N ILE A 71 10.31 6.26 8.08
CA ILE A 71 9.74 5.60 6.90
C ILE A 71 10.23 6.36 5.68
N HIS A 72 10.54 5.64 4.60
CA HIS A 72 11.19 6.19 3.42
C HIS A 72 10.31 6.08 2.19
N ASP A 73 9.69 4.91 2.00
CA ASP A 73 8.92 4.58 0.80
C ASP A 73 7.61 3.87 1.16
N TRP A 74 6.63 3.95 0.27
CA TRP A 74 5.32 3.33 0.43
C TRP A 74 4.87 2.60 -0.84
N VAL A 75 4.86 1.27 -0.79
CA VAL A 75 4.20 0.42 -1.78
C VAL A 75 2.71 0.31 -1.45
N GLN A 76 1.89 0.92 -2.29
CA GLN A 76 0.45 1.06 -2.10
C GLN A 76 -0.30 0.13 -3.06
N GLN A 77 -0.98 -0.88 -2.53
CA GLN A 77 -1.82 -1.76 -3.35
C GLN A 77 -3.20 -1.15 -3.66
N ASN A 78 -3.63 -0.13 -2.92
CA ASN A 78 -4.95 0.48 -3.08
C ASN A 78 -4.91 1.63 -4.10
N HIS A 79 -6.04 1.86 -4.76
CA HIS A 79 -6.20 2.94 -5.74
C HIS A 79 -6.73 4.26 -5.12
N ASP A 80 -6.89 4.29 -3.80
CA ASP A 80 -7.78 5.22 -3.10
C ASP A 80 -7.23 6.64 -2.87
N GLY A 81 -5.94 6.85 -3.15
CA GLY A 81 -5.26 8.13 -2.95
C GLY A 81 -5.19 8.59 -1.49
N LEU A 82 -5.49 7.72 -0.52
CA LEU A 82 -5.52 8.10 0.90
C LEU A 82 -4.13 8.41 1.48
N PRO A 83 -3.01 7.76 1.10
CA PRO A 83 -1.67 8.17 1.53
C PRO A 83 -1.35 9.63 1.15
N GLN A 84 -1.64 10.01 -0.10
CA GLN A 84 -1.44 11.36 -0.60
C GLN A 84 -2.30 12.37 0.17
N LYS A 85 -3.59 12.07 0.37
CA LYS A 85 -4.50 12.90 1.16
C LYS A 85 -4.06 13.04 2.62
N ALA A 86 -3.30 12.08 3.17
CA ALA A 86 -2.72 12.18 4.50
C ALA A 86 -1.48 13.10 4.55
N GLY A 87 -0.93 13.46 3.38
CA GLY A 87 0.23 14.31 3.22
C GLY A 87 1.54 13.55 3.04
N PHE A 88 1.50 12.28 2.64
CA PHE A 88 2.68 11.52 2.24
C PHE A 88 3.07 11.91 0.80
N PRO A 89 4.37 12.16 0.51
CA PRO A 89 4.82 12.63 -0.80
C PRO A 89 4.57 11.60 -1.92
N GLN A 90 4.07 12.06 -3.07
CA GLN A 90 3.76 11.20 -4.22
C GLN A 90 5.01 10.50 -4.77
N GLU A 91 6.14 11.18 -4.76
CA GLU A 91 7.44 10.69 -5.21
C GLU A 91 7.97 9.52 -4.37
N CYS A 92 7.40 9.27 -3.19
CA CYS A 92 7.72 8.13 -2.34
C CYS A 92 6.60 7.08 -2.30
N ILE A 93 5.57 7.18 -3.16
CA ILE A 93 4.45 6.23 -3.22
C ILE A 93 4.48 5.47 -4.54
N ASN A 94 4.64 4.15 -4.44
CA ASN A 94 4.51 3.23 -5.57
C ASN A 94 3.11 2.60 -5.58
N GLU A 95 2.21 3.12 -6.42
CA GLU A 95 0.83 2.64 -6.59
C GLU A 95 0.77 1.46 -7.56
N ILE A 96 1.11 0.26 -7.08
CA ILE A 96 1.39 -0.92 -7.91
C ILE A 96 0.18 -1.44 -8.70
N HIS A 97 -1.04 -1.16 -8.25
CA HIS A 97 -2.25 -1.53 -8.99
C HIS A 97 -2.90 -0.34 -9.72
N GLY A 98 -2.25 0.83 -9.72
CA GLY A 98 -2.77 2.07 -10.30
C GLY A 98 -3.54 2.94 -9.31
N SER A 99 -3.85 4.16 -9.74
CA SER A 99 -4.48 5.21 -8.92
C SER A 99 -5.82 5.65 -9.49
N TRP A 100 -6.75 6.11 -8.64
CA TRP A 100 -7.96 6.80 -9.10
C TRP A 100 -7.71 8.25 -9.52
N TYR A 101 -6.56 8.83 -9.14
CA TYR A 101 -6.28 10.26 -9.32
C TYR A 101 -5.13 10.55 -10.28
N ASP A 102 -4.33 9.54 -10.64
CA ASP A 102 -3.25 9.66 -11.62
C ASP A 102 -3.67 9.05 -12.98
N PRO A 103 -3.98 9.87 -14.00
CA PRO A 103 -4.33 9.37 -15.32
C PRO A 103 -3.18 8.66 -16.04
N SER A 104 -1.92 8.91 -15.65
CA SER A 104 -0.74 8.22 -16.19
C SER A 104 -0.56 6.82 -15.60
N ASN A 105 -1.19 6.55 -14.44
CA ASN A 105 -1.18 5.25 -13.77
C ASN A 105 -2.61 4.66 -13.61
N PRO A 106 -3.29 4.28 -14.72
CA PRO A 106 -4.64 3.73 -14.65
C PRO A 106 -4.71 2.41 -13.90
N VAL A 107 -5.84 2.16 -13.24
CA VAL A 107 -6.13 0.96 -12.45
C VAL A 107 -6.05 -0.32 -13.29
N VAL A 108 -5.23 -1.27 -12.85
CA VAL A 108 -5.10 -2.60 -13.46
C VAL A 108 -5.89 -3.62 -12.62
N LYS A 109 -6.76 -4.40 -13.26
CA LYS A 109 -7.50 -5.48 -12.58
C LYS A 109 -6.54 -6.66 -12.29
N TYR A 110 -6.78 -7.38 -11.18
CA TYR A 110 -5.97 -8.45 -10.55
C TYR A 110 -5.49 -9.65 -11.43
N SER A 111 -5.67 -9.60 -12.76
CA SER A 111 -5.31 -10.64 -13.73
C SER A 111 -4.25 -10.18 -14.76
N GLY A 112 -3.45 -9.16 -14.44
CA GLY A 112 -2.42 -8.61 -15.33
C GLY A 112 -0.99 -8.97 -14.91
N GLN A 113 0.00 -8.40 -15.58
CA GLN A 113 1.33 -8.18 -15.01
C GLN A 113 1.37 -6.77 -14.42
N LEU A 114 2.16 -6.56 -13.36
CA LEU A 114 2.49 -5.20 -12.93
C LEU A 114 3.10 -4.44 -14.12
N LYS A 115 2.80 -3.15 -14.21
CA LYS A 115 3.43 -2.28 -15.21
C LYS A 115 4.94 -2.26 -14.95
N SER A 116 5.73 -2.25 -16.02
CA SER A 116 7.18 -2.44 -15.94
C SER A 116 7.88 -1.42 -15.03
N ARG A 117 7.38 -0.17 -14.96
CA ARG A 117 7.93 0.87 -14.10
C ARG A 117 7.67 0.59 -12.62
N GLU A 118 6.42 0.31 -12.26
CA GLU A 118 5.99 0.04 -10.88
C GLU A 118 6.61 -1.25 -10.36
N CYS A 119 6.80 -2.25 -11.24
CA CYS A 119 7.59 -3.45 -10.99
C CYS A 119 9.04 -3.11 -10.63
N ALA A 120 9.75 -2.41 -11.51
CA ALA A 120 11.15 -2.07 -11.31
C ALA A 120 11.35 -1.23 -10.04
N TRP A 121 10.43 -0.31 -9.75
CA TRP A 121 10.46 0.48 -8.52
C TRP A 121 10.21 -0.37 -7.28
N MET A 122 9.27 -1.32 -7.34
CA MET A 122 9.02 -2.24 -6.23
C MET A 122 10.24 -3.14 -6.00
N GLU A 123 10.92 -3.60 -7.05
CA GLU A 123 12.18 -4.35 -6.95
C GLU A 123 13.30 -3.54 -6.32
N GLU A 124 13.46 -2.26 -6.70
CA GLU A 124 14.44 -1.36 -6.10
C GLU A 124 14.16 -1.18 -4.60
N GLN A 125 12.90 -0.93 -4.23
CA GLN A 125 12.47 -0.84 -2.84
C GLN A 125 12.72 -2.17 -2.10
N ALA A 126 12.41 -3.29 -2.74
CA ALA A 126 12.64 -4.62 -2.19
C ALA A 126 14.11 -4.91 -1.95
N GLN A 127 15.02 -4.40 -2.78
CA GLN A 127 16.47 -4.59 -2.65
C GLN A 127 17.08 -3.61 -1.63
N GLY A 128 16.62 -2.36 -1.62
CA GLY A 128 17.16 -1.30 -0.77
C GLY A 128 16.64 -1.30 0.67
N ALA A 129 15.47 -1.89 0.93
CA ALA A 129 14.90 -1.93 2.27
C ALA A 129 15.68 -2.86 3.21
N ASP A 130 15.93 -2.43 4.44
CA ASP A 130 16.37 -3.31 5.53
C ASP A 130 15.24 -3.63 6.52
N LEU A 131 14.09 -2.96 6.39
CA LEU A 131 12.85 -3.27 7.09
C LEU A 131 11.64 -3.03 6.19
N VAL A 132 10.71 -3.98 6.18
CA VAL A 132 9.42 -3.84 5.47
C VAL A 132 8.27 -4.02 6.46
N LEU A 133 7.36 -3.03 6.51
CA LEU A 133 6.15 -3.10 7.32
C LEU A 133 4.94 -3.43 6.45
N VAL A 134 4.38 -4.62 6.66
CA VAL A 134 3.19 -5.10 5.95
C VAL A 134 1.93 -4.80 6.77
N LEU A 135 1.00 -4.01 6.22
CA LEU A 135 -0.19 -3.56 6.94
C LEU A 135 -1.48 -3.72 6.11
N GLY A 136 -2.51 -4.33 6.72
CA GLY A 136 -3.85 -4.36 6.13
C GLY A 136 -3.95 -5.10 4.80
N THR A 137 -3.08 -6.08 4.55
CA THR A 137 -3.08 -6.90 3.33
C THR A 137 -2.85 -8.36 3.68
N SER A 138 -3.37 -9.25 2.83
CA SER A 138 -3.08 -10.69 2.87
C SER A 138 -1.86 -11.07 2.04
N LEU A 139 -1.07 -10.08 1.57
CA LEU A 139 0.04 -10.27 0.63
C LEU A 139 -0.37 -10.91 -0.71
N GLY A 140 -1.66 -10.84 -1.06
CA GLY A 140 -2.17 -11.42 -2.30
C GLY A 140 -2.01 -10.48 -3.50
N GLY A 141 -1.55 -11.01 -4.63
CA GLY A 141 -1.52 -10.34 -5.94
C GLY A 141 -0.12 -10.17 -6.53
N LEU A 142 0.01 -10.44 -7.83
CA LEU A 142 1.10 -10.02 -8.73
C LEU A 142 2.53 -10.02 -8.18
N THR A 143 2.96 -11.08 -7.48
CA THR A 143 4.31 -11.21 -6.88
C THR A 143 4.68 -10.08 -5.92
N ALA A 144 3.70 -9.32 -5.45
CA ALA A 144 3.91 -8.11 -4.66
C ALA A 144 4.29 -8.42 -3.20
N ASP A 145 4.19 -9.69 -2.79
CA ASP A 145 4.83 -10.23 -1.59
C ASP A 145 6.35 -10.22 -1.65
N SER A 146 6.95 -10.17 -2.84
CA SER A 146 8.41 -10.15 -3.04
C SER A 146 9.11 -9.03 -2.25
N VAL A 147 8.51 -7.84 -2.12
CA VAL A 147 9.11 -6.75 -1.32
C VAL A 147 9.30 -7.15 0.13
N ALA A 148 8.34 -7.85 0.73
CA ALA A 148 8.42 -8.32 2.10
C ALA A 148 9.33 -9.55 2.22
N THR A 149 9.21 -10.50 1.30
CA THR A 149 9.96 -11.76 1.32
C THR A 149 11.45 -11.54 1.07
N LEU A 150 11.82 -10.74 0.07
CA LEU A 150 13.23 -10.45 -0.26
C LEU A 150 13.94 -9.71 0.88
N ALA A 151 13.27 -8.75 1.53
CA ALA A 151 13.84 -8.07 2.70
C ALA A 151 14.01 -9.04 3.89
N ALA A 152 13.05 -9.94 4.11
CA ALA A 152 13.14 -10.95 5.16
C ALA A 152 14.28 -11.96 4.90
N ASP A 153 14.47 -12.40 3.66
CA ASP A 153 15.50 -13.38 3.31
C ASP A 153 16.92 -12.84 3.50
N ARG A 154 17.13 -11.53 3.29
CA ARG A 154 18.42 -10.87 3.56
C ARG A 154 18.72 -10.65 5.04
N SER A 155 17.72 -10.82 5.90
CA SER A 155 17.87 -10.64 7.35
C SER A 155 18.26 -11.93 8.10
N ARG A 156 18.43 -13.04 7.38
CA ARG A 156 18.90 -14.34 7.90
C ARG A 156 20.43 -14.42 7.88
#